data_AF-A0AAJ1VZ61-F1
#
_entry.id   AF-A0AAJ1VZ61-F1
#
_cell.length_a   1.000
_cell.length_b   1.000
_cell.length_c   1.000
_cell.angle_alpha   90.00
_cell.angle_beta   90.00
_cell.angle_gamma   90.00
#
_symmetry.space_group_name_H-M   'P 1'
#
loop_
_entity.id
_entity.type
_entity.pdbx_description
1 polymer ?
#
loop_
_entity_poly.entity_id
_entity_poly.type
_entity_poly.pdbx_seq_one_letter_code
_entity_poly.pdbx_strand_id
1 'polypeptide(L)'
;DDVGLVMFSRSFRMVVPESDSSGRIVTLVMPLEGLDQESSRQILTAMPNLEMAQFLHIYTLSRGHPLVLELINRGNVGETFHATLEAFVEQEIFSRLSGSEKRLLGAIAVFREPMPLEAIIGIEAETDLLDSLVEKGLARQADSENYDVHDLVREFLTRSMDESLRQELHANATVWYRSRHGIAAERIEYIHHLNESGDTDSLAEVLTAEGHGLVSAGHTELLGILRPLEREGFGPRSWCVIRELRGDILSIQGQWDEAEAEYNAAVPLASKHKMNRVLARLLSARADIAVKRGAMDDALEMHRKALEIQIALRDAVGAARSYNNMGYIYRRRKDNRHALEVYGNVEDLLEAEDNLELCDARIRLASAFLEMGELDRARDHAMLAFEETEDNGMDIYHARARAVLGSYYARSKENELAMQYYSGALEILSEQADPNSAVELEMLLGQVLSDAGRKDEAAEHYLDGLALAEANDFRMLQGELLARLGEVESDRSQKMEYLQRSLSVFRELGAVDRMREVQTSVHIAVMGH
;
A
#
# COMPACT_ATOMS: atom_id res chain seq x y z
N ASP A 1 8.72 10.01 -31.48
CA ASP A 1 7.94 9.11 -30.62
C ASP A 1 7.20 9.95 -29.60
N ASP A 2 6.06 10.51 -30.01
CA ASP A 2 5.26 11.39 -29.15
C ASP A 2 4.23 10.54 -28.40
N VAL A 3 4.68 9.86 -27.35
CA VAL A 3 3.80 9.16 -26.42
C VAL A 3 3.35 10.16 -25.36
N GLY A 4 2.04 10.35 -25.22
CA GLY A 4 1.44 11.20 -24.19
C GLY A 4 0.57 10.37 -23.25
N LEU A 5 0.65 10.67 -21.94
CA LEU A 5 -0.18 10.06 -20.91
C LEU A 5 -1.40 10.96 -20.63
N VAL A 6 -2.60 10.38 -20.61
CA VAL A 6 -3.82 11.08 -20.18
C VAL A 6 -4.27 10.46 -18.87
N MET A 7 -4.36 11.28 -17.82
CA MET A 7 -4.81 10.86 -16.50
C MET A 7 -6.16 11.49 -16.15
N PHE A 8 -7.06 10.69 -15.59
CA PHE A 8 -8.34 11.15 -15.05
C PHE A 8 -8.26 11.07 -13.52
N SER A 9 -8.55 12.17 -12.83
CA SER A 9 -8.57 12.20 -11.36
C SER A 9 -9.77 12.99 -10.85
N ARG A 10 -10.39 12.51 -9.76
CA ARG A 10 -11.48 13.24 -9.06
C ARG A 10 -10.98 14.46 -8.29
N SER A 11 -9.70 14.52 -7.96
CA SER A 11 -9.09 15.64 -7.25
C SER A 11 -7.77 16.05 -7.89
N PHE A 12 -7.56 17.37 -8.04
CA PHE A 12 -6.28 17.87 -8.50
C PHE A 12 -5.31 17.96 -7.32
N ARG A 13 -4.32 17.06 -7.29
CA ARG A 13 -3.06 17.27 -6.59
C ARG A 13 -2.01 17.57 -7.64
N MET A 14 -1.21 18.61 -7.41
CA MET A 14 -0.09 18.96 -8.30
C MET A 14 1.04 17.97 -8.06
N VAL A 15 0.95 16.77 -8.66
CA VAL A 15 1.95 15.71 -8.55
C VAL A 15 2.93 15.73 -9.72
N VAL A 16 2.56 16.39 -10.83
CA VAL A 16 3.37 16.47 -12.05
C VAL A 16 3.68 17.95 -12.34
N PRO A 17 4.95 18.32 -12.65
CA PRO A 17 5.29 19.69 -13.01
C PRO A 17 4.52 20.15 -14.25
N GLU A 18 4.05 21.39 -14.27
CA GLU A 18 3.40 21.98 -15.46
C GLU A 18 4.42 22.21 -16.60
N SER A 19 5.67 22.46 -16.24
CA SER A 19 6.76 22.71 -17.17
C SER A 19 8.05 21.96 -16.80
N ASP A 20 8.83 21.56 -17.81
CA ASP A 20 10.18 21.04 -17.61
C ASP A 20 11.18 22.15 -17.19
N SER A 21 12.41 21.76 -16.89
CA SER A 21 13.51 22.66 -16.53
C SER A 21 13.87 23.68 -17.63
N SER A 22 13.39 23.49 -18.86
CA SER A 22 13.55 24.42 -19.98
C SER A 22 12.34 25.32 -20.21
N GLY A 23 11.30 25.22 -19.38
CA GLY A 23 10.06 25.99 -19.47
C GLY A 23 9.08 25.48 -20.53
N ARG A 24 9.27 24.28 -21.07
CA ARG A 24 8.30 23.67 -21.99
C ARG A 24 7.17 23.07 -21.17
N ILE A 25 5.93 23.30 -21.60
CA ILE A 25 4.74 22.72 -20.97
C ILE A 25 4.79 21.21 -21.17
N VAL A 26 4.85 20.45 -20.07
CA VAL A 26 4.87 18.99 -20.09
C VAL A 26 3.57 18.38 -19.57
N THR A 27 2.76 19.17 -18.86
CA THR A 27 1.43 18.73 -18.37
C THR A 27 0.38 19.76 -18.74
N LEU A 28 -0.72 19.31 -19.36
CA LEU A 28 -1.90 20.10 -19.62
C LEU A 28 -3.02 19.66 -18.69
N VAL A 29 -3.46 20.55 -17.81
CA VAL A 29 -4.59 20.30 -16.91
C VAL A 29 -5.87 20.75 -17.61
N MET A 30 -6.82 19.83 -17.77
CA MET A 30 -8.12 20.11 -18.35
C MET A 30 -9.23 19.79 -17.32
N PRO A 31 -9.71 20.80 -16.58
CA PRO A 31 -10.88 20.63 -15.71
C PRO A 31 -12.12 20.31 -16.55
N LEU A 32 -12.82 19.23 -16.20
CA LEU A 32 -14.09 18.85 -16.84
C LEU A 32 -15.25 19.47 -16.05
N GLU A 33 -15.90 20.49 -16.61
CA GLU A 33 -17.01 21.22 -15.97
C GLU A 33 -18.40 20.70 -16.36
N GLY A 34 -18.45 19.58 -17.09
CA GLY A 34 -19.67 19.06 -17.71
C GLY A 34 -19.86 19.58 -19.13
N LEU A 35 -20.95 19.19 -19.76
CA LEU A 35 -21.30 19.57 -21.13
C LEU A 35 -21.92 20.97 -21.17
N ASP A 36 -21.66 21.68 -22.25
CA ASP A 36 -22.40 22.90 -22.57
C ASP A 36 -23.88 22.57 -22.89
N GLN A 37 -24.72 23.61 -22.99
CA GLN A 37 -26.15 23.44 -23.26
C GLN A 37 -26.45 22.78 -24.60
N GLU A 38 -25.68 23.09 -25.65
CA GLU A 38 -25.91 22.54 -26.98
C GLU A 38 -25.58 21.05 -27.00
N SER A 39 -24.42 20.68 -26.48
CA SER A 39 -23.96 19.30 -26.30
C SER A 39 -24.90 18.50 -25.39
N SER A 40 -25.38 19.09 -24.29
CA SER A 40 -26.34 18.45 -23.39
C SER A 40 -27.67 18.14 -24.09
N ARG A 41 -28.13 19.05 -24.96
CA ARG A 41 -29.36 18.85 -25.73
C ARG A 41 -29.24 17.69 -26.72
N GLN A 42 -28.04 17.46 -27.26
CA GLN A 42 -27.79 16.35 -28.18
C GLN A 42 -27.87 14.98 -27.48
N ILE A 43 -27.66 14.90 -26.17
CA ILE A 43 -27.82 13.64 -25.40
C ILE A 43 -29.29 13.31 -25.16
N LEU A 44 -30.17 14.31 -25.04
CA LEU A 44 -31.60 14.15 -24.75
C LEU A 44 -32.44 13.71 -25.97
N THR A 45 -31.95 12.72 -26.71
CA THR A 45 -32.52 12.22 -27.97
C THR A 45 -33.92 11.61 -27.84
N ALA A 46 -34.27 11.06 -26.68
CA ALA A 46 -35.59 10.52 -26.40
C ALA A 46 -36.64 11.63 -26.15
N MET A 47 -36.21 12.88 -26.02
CA MET A 47 -37.06 14.05 -25.77
C MET A 47 -36.96 15.10 -26.91
N PRO A 48 -37.31 14.75 -28.16
CA PRO A 48 -37.07 15.59 -29.32
C PRO A 48 -37.84 16.94 -29.29
N ASN A 49 -38.96 17.00 -28.56
CA ASN A 49 -39.85 18.17 -28.48
C ASN A 49 -39.73 18.93 -27.15
N LEU A 50 -38.58 18.87 -26.48
CA LEU A 50 -38.38 19.50 -25.17
C LEU A 50 -38.49 21.04 -25.25
N GLU A 51 -39.42 21.63 -24.49
CA GLU A 51 -39.54 23.09 -24.41
C GLU A 51 -38.31 23.69 -23.74
N MET A 52 -37.97 24.94 -24.10
CA MET A 52 -36.75 25.60 -23.58
C MET A 52 -36.74 25.71 -22.05
N ALA A 53 -37.88 25.98 -21.42
CA ALA A 53 -37.97 26.06 -19.96
C ALA A 53 -37.68 24.71 -19.29
N GLN A 54 -38.16 23.61 -19.89
CA GLN A 54 -37.93 22.24 -19.41
C GLN A 54 -36.45 21.86 -19.57
N PHE A 55 -35.87 22.18 -20.73
CA PHE A 55 -34.45 21.99 -20.99
C PHE A 55 -33.57 22.73 -19.98
N LEU A 56 -33.84 24.02 -19.75
CA LEU A 56 -33.07 24.82 -18.79
C LEU A 56 -33.15 24.27 -17.37
N HIS A 57 -34.31 23.71 -16.97
CA HIS A 57 -34.43 23.03 -15.69
C HIS A 57 -33.57 21.77 -15.62
N ILE A 58 -33.64 20.88 -16.62
CA ILE A 58 -32.79 19.68 -16.72
C ILE A 58 -31.31 20.04 -16.71
N TYR A 59 -30.91 21.08 -17.46
CA TYR A 59 -29.54 21.55 -17.51
C TYR A 59 -29.08 22.13 -16.16
N THR A 60 -29.94 22.87 -15.46
CA THR A 60 -29.62 23.40 -14.12
C THR A 60 -29.45 22.28 -13.10
N LEU A 61 -30.30 21.25 -13.18
CA LEU A 61 -30.29 20.10 -12.28
C LEU A 61 -29.07 19.19 -12.51
N SER A 62 -28.77 18.89 -13.78
CA SER A 62 -27.63 18.05 -14.17
C SER A 62 -26.30 18.79 -14.17
N ARG A 63 -26.32 20.12 -14.31
CA ARG A 63 -25.15 20.96 -14.60
C ARG A 63 -24.31 20.44 -15.77
N GLY A 64 -24.96 19.86 -16.79
CA GLY A 64 -24.28 19.28 -17.94
C GLY A 64 -23.60 17.94 -17.68
N HIS A 65 -23.81 17.29 -16.53
CA HIS A 65 -23.18 15.99 -16.23
C HIS A 65 -23.66 14.90 -17.22
N PRO A 66 -22.79 14.30 -18.05
CA PRO A 66 -23.20 13.39 -19.13
C PRO A 66 -24.04 12.21 -18.65
N LEU A 67 -23.58 11.52 -17.59
CA LEU A 67 -24.33 10.38 -17.03
C LEU A 67 -25.72 10.76 -16.52
N VAL A 68 -25.85 11.90 -15.84
CA VAL A 68 -27.14 12.37 -15.34
C VAL A 68 -28.09 12.66 -16.49
N LEU A 69 -27.59 13.30 -17.55
CA LEU A 69 -28.36 13.57 -18.77
C LEU A 69 -28.79 12.27 -19.45
N GLU A 70 -27.92 11.27 -19.51
CA GLU A 70 -28.23 9.96 -20.06
C GLU A 70 -29.28 9.21 -19.25
N LEU A 71 -29.17 9.24 -17.92
CA LEU A 71 -30.17 8.69 -17.00
C LEU A 71 -31.54 9.38 -17.16
N ILE A 72 -31.55 10.70 -17.30
CA ILE A 72 -32.77 11.49 -17.60
C ILE A 72 -33.35 11.08 -18.97
N ASN A 73 -32.49 10.94 -19.99
CA ASN A 73 -32.89 10.57 -21.34
C ASN A 73 -33.54 9.18 -21.39
N ARG A 74 -32.95 8.19 -20.69
CA ARG A 74 -33.46 6.81 -20.62
C ARG A 74 -34.69 6.68 -19.71
N GLY A 75 -34.77 7.48 -18.65
CA GLY A 75 -35.84 7.45 -17.65
C GLY A 75 -37.22 7.90 -18.14
N ASN A 76 -37.32 8.47 -19.35
CA ASN A 76 -38.57 8.90 -19.99
C ASN A 76 -39.43 9.73 -19.00
N VAL A 77 -38.89 10.87 -18.59
CA VAL A 77 -39.46 11.76 -17.58
C VAL A 77 -40.71 12.41 -18.16
N GLY A 78 -41.88 12.04 -17.60
CA GLY A 78 -43.11 12.80 -17.76
C GLY A 78 -43.00 14.16 -17.09
N GLU A 79 -44.00 15.02 -17.19
CA GLU A 79 -44.01 16.46 -16.84
C GLU A 79 -43.65 16.84 -15.37
N THR A 80 -43.11 15.92 -14.55
CA THR A 80 -42.78 16.11 -13.13
C THR A 80 -41.37 16.71 -12.93
N PHE A 81 -41.33 17.87 -12.25
CA PHE A 81 -40.10 18.56 -11.87
C PHE A 81 -39.73 18.29 -10.42
N HIS A 82 -38.45 18.03 -10.18
CA HIS A 82 -37.89 17.81 -8.84
C HIS A 82 -36.94 18.94 -8.47
N ALA A 83 -36.91 19.31 -7.18
CA ALA A 83 -36.12 20.45 -6.72
C ALA A 83 -34.60 20.16 -6.68
N THR A 84 -34.21 18.88 -6.55
CA THR A 84 -32.80 18.46 -6.49
C THR A 84 -32.57 17.22 -7.35
N LEU A 85 -31.32 17.00 -7.74
CA LEU A 85 -30.90 15.83 -8.51
C LEU A 85 -31.17 14.54 -7.72
N GLU A 86 -30.96 14.55 -6.42
CA GLU A 86 -31.20 13.40 -5.55
C GLU A 86 -32.68 13.02 -5.54
N ALA A 87 -33.58 14.00 -5.41
CA ALA A 87 -35.02 13.77 -5.46
C ALA A 87 -35.45 13.23 -6.84
N PHE A 88 -34.87 13.78 -7.91
CA PHE A 88 -35.10 13.30 -9.27
C PHE A 88 -34.69 11.83 -9.41
N VAL A 89 -33.44 11.52 -9.06
CA VAL A 89 -32.86 10.18 -9.21
C VAL A 89 -33.63 9.17 -8.35
N GLU A 90 -33.99 9.51 -7.11
CA GLU A 90 -34.80 8.66 -6.25
C GLU A 90 -36.19 8.40 -6.84
N GLN A 91 -36.92 9.45 -7.22
CA GLN A 91 -38.34 9.34 -7.57
C GLN A 91 -38.60 8.94 -9.02
N GLU A 92 -37.74 9.32 -9.95
CA GLU A 92 -37.97 9.06 -11.38
C GLU A 92 -37.21 7.84 -11.90
N ILE A 93 -36.10 7.45 -11.24
CA ILE A 93 -35.27 6.33 -11.68
C ILE A 93 -35.41 5.17 -10.71
N PHE A 94 -34.95 5.34 -9.47
CA PHE A 94 -34.89 4.24 -8.51
C PHE A 94 -36.27 3.77 -8.08
N SER A 95 -37.26 4.65 -7.89
CA SER A 95 -38.63 4.25 -7.50
C SER A 95 -39.29 3.28 -8.50
N ARG A 96 -38.90 3.36 -9.78
CA ARG A 96 -39.45 2.57 -10.88
C ARG A 96 -38.80 1.19 -11.02
N LEU A 97 -37.68 0.96 -10.34
CA LEU A 97 -37.03 -0.35 -10.32
C LEU A 97 -37.86 -1.34 -9.52
N SER A 98 -37.91 -2.59 -10.00
CA SER A 98 -38.50 -3.69 -9.23
C SER A 98 -37.70 -3.95 -7.95
N GLY A 99 -38.28 -4.69 -6.99
CA GLY A 99 -37.57 -5.06 -5.78
C GLY A 99 -36.28 -5.86 -6.06
N SER A 100 -36.30 -6.74 -7.05
CA SER A 100 -35.14 -7.52 -7.48
C SER A 100 -34.11 -6.66 -8.23
N GLU A 101 -34.53 -5.73 -9.08
CA GLU A 101 -33.61 -4.79 -9.75
C GLU A 101 -32.89 -3.91 -8.74
N LYS A 102 -33.58 -3.41 -7.71
CA LYS A 102 -32.95 -2.61 -6.64
C LYS A 102 -31.91 -3.41 -5.87
N ARG A 103 -32.23 -4.67 -5.55
CA ARG A 103 -31.32 -5.55 -4.82
C ARG A 103 -30.11 -5.93 -5.65
N LEU A 104 -30.30 -6.36 -6.90
CA LEU A 104 -29.20 -6.67 -7.81
C LEU A 104 -28.29 -5.45 -8.03
N LEU A 105 -28.87 -4.29 -8.29
CA LEU A 105 -28.09 -3.07 -8.47
C LEU A 105 -27.34 -2.67 -7.19
N GLY A 106 -27.96 -2.87 -6.02
CA GLY A 106 -27.30 -2.74 -4.73
C GLY A 106 -26.16 -3.75 -4.54
N ALA A 107 -26.36 -5.00 -4.96
CA ALA A 107 -25.35 -6.06 -4.89
C ALA A 107 -24.11 -5.72 -5.72
N ILE A 108 -24.28 -5.13 -6.91
CA ILE A 108 -23.15 -4.64 -7.72
C ILE A 108 -22.51 -3.41 -7.05
N ALA A 109 -23.33 -2.55 -6.43
CA ALA A 109 -22.87 -1.32 -5.79
C ALA A 109 -21.98 -1.51 -4.56
N VAL A 110 -22.04 -2.66 -3.86
CA VAL A 110 -21.16 -2.90 -2.70
C VAL A 110 -19.72 -3.27 -3.07
N PHE A 111 -19.47 -3.73 -4.29
CA PHE A 111 -18.13 -4.12 -4.75
C PHE A 111 -17.33 -2.93 -5.27
N ARG A 112 -16.10 -2.73 -4.80
CA ARG A 112 -15.28 -1.56 -5.19
C ARG A 112 -14.62 -1.68 -6.57
N GLU A 113 -14.62 -2.89 -7.13
CA GLU A 113 -14.03 -3.22 -8.43
C GLU A 113 -15.11 -3.85 -9.35
N PRO A 114 -14.91 -3.86 -10.68
CA PRO A 114 -15.73 -4.65 -11.57
C PRO A 114 -15.68 -6.12 -11.20
N MET A 115 -16.85 -6.76 -11.08
CA MET A 115 -16.96 -8.13 -10.59
C MET A 115 -17.51 -9.07 -11.64
N PRO A 116 -17.01 -10.32 -11.69
CA PRO A 116 -17.53 -11.31 -12.60
C PRO A 116 -18.96 -11.69 -12.22
N LEU A 117 -19.72 -12.09 -13.24
CA LEU A 117 -21.12 -12.45 -13.10
C LEU A 117 -21.35 -13.49 -11.99
N GLU A 118 -20.46 -14.45 -11.79
CA GLU A 118 -20.56 -15.48 -10.75
C GLU A 118 -20.53 -14.89 -9.34
N ALA A 119 -19.78 -13.80 -9.12
CA ALA A 119 -19.73 -13.12 -7.83
C ALA A 119 -21.05 -12.43 -7.51
N ILE A 120 -21.67 -11.84 -8.54
CA ILE A 120 -22.92 -11.08 -8.44
C ILE A 120 -24.12 -12.04 -8.39
N ILE A 121 -24.13 -13.10 -9.20
CA ILE A 121 -25.21 -14.10 -9.26
C ILE A 121 -25.25 -14.96 -8.00
N GLY A 122 -24.10 -15.18 -7.35
CA GLY A 122 -24.06 -15.78 -6.01
C GLY A 122 -24.89 -15.03 -4.98
N ILE A 123 -25.24 -13.77 -5.26
CA ILE A 123 -26.10 -12.90 -4.44
C ILE A 123 -27.56 -12.92 -4.95
N GLU A 124 -27.82 -12.88 -6.27
CA GLU A 124 -29.17 -13.05 -6.88
C GLU A 124 -29.17 -13.73 -8.27
N ALA A 125 -30.15 -14.60 -8.53
CA ALA A 125 -30.06 -15.67 -9.54
C ALA A 125 -30.52 -15.37 -10.99
N GLU A 126 -30.65 -14.11 -11.44
CA GLU A 126 -31.30 -13.83 -12.75
C GLU A 126 -30.48 -12.89 -13.66
N THR A 127 -29.96 -13.43 -14.77
CA THR A 127 -29.23 -12.70 -15.82
C THR A 127 -30.06 -11.62 -16.51
N ASP A 128 -31.36 -11.87 -16.70
CA ASP A 128 -32.26 -10.96 -17.42
C ASP A 128 -32.42 -9.61 -16.70
N LEU A 129 -32.26 -9.60 -15.37
CA LEU A 129 -32.30 -8.37 -14.58
C LEU A 129 -31.05 -7.51 -14.80
N LEU A 130 -29.89 -8.15 -15.00
CA LEU A 130 -28.64 -7.45 -15.26
C LEU A 130 -28.67 -6.74 -16.61
N ASP A 131 -29.17 -7.44 -17.65
CA ASP A 131 -29.36 -6.85 -18.98
C ASP A 131 -30.31 -5.64 -18.91
N SER A 132 -31.42 -5.76 -18.17
CA SER A 132 -32.34 -4.63 -17.91
C SER A 132 -31.64 -3.43 -17.25
N LEU A 133 -30.78 -3.67 -16.25
CA LEU A 133 -30.04 -2.60 -15.56
C LEU A 133 -28.99 -1.93 -16.46
N VAL A 134 -28.34 -2.69 -17.34
CA VAL A 134 -27.38 -2.18 -18.34
C VAL A 134 -28.11 -1.37 -19.42
N GLU A 135 -29.27 -1.85 -19.91
CA GLU A 135 -30.13 -1.12 -20.83
C GLU A 135 -30.66 0.19 -20.22
N LYS A 136 -30.90 0.22 -18.91
CA LYS A 136 -31.27 1.43 -18.16
C LYS A 136 -30.08 2.36 -17.87
N GLY A 137 -28.84 1.91 -18.08
CA GLY A 137 -27.62 2.69 -17.87
C GLY A 137 -27.21 2.82 -16.40
N LEU A 138 -27.75 1.95 -15.54
CA LEU A 138 -27.49 1.93 -14.10
C LEU A 138 -26.34 1.00 -13.73
N ALA A 139 -26.22 -0.11 -14.45
CA ALA A 139 -25.05 -0.99 -14.43
C ALA A 139 -24.26 -0.84 -15.73
N ARG A 140 -22.98 -1.21 -15.70
CA ARG A 140 -22.12 -1.26 -16.88
C ARG A 140 -21.46 -2.61 -16.97
N GLN A 141 -21.31 -3.08 -18.19
CA GLN A 141 -20.46 -4.21 -18.51
C GLN A 141 -19.04 -3.67 -18.80
N ALA A 142 -18.10 -3.95 -17.90
CA ALA A 142 -16.72 -3.50 -18.00
C ALA A 142 -15.95 -4.28 -19.07
N ASP A 143 -16.19 -5.60 -19.13
CA ASP A 143 -15.70 -6.51 -20.16
C ASP A 143 -16.68 -7.68 -20.36
N SER A 144 -16.29 -8.74 -21.06
CA SER A 144 -17.18 -9.86 -21.37
C SER A 144 -17.79 -10.54 -20.14
N GLU A 145 -17.14 -10.49 -18.98
CA GLU A 145 -17.53 -11.24 -17.79
C GLU A 145 -17.80 -10.34 -16.57
N ASN A 146 -17.22 -9.13 -16.54
CA ASN A 146 -17.26 -8.23 -15.40
C ASN A 146 -18.27 -7.10 -15.53
N TYR A 147 -18.93 -6.80 -14.41
CA TYR A 147 -19.93 -5.75 -14.28
C TYR A 147 -19.62 -4.82 -13.12
N ASP A 148 -19.97 -3.55 -13.29
CA ASP A 148 -19.88 -2.55 -12.23
C ASP A 148 -21.06 -1.56 -12.28
N VAL A 149 -21.05 -0.62 -11.35
CA VAL A 149 -21.88 0.58 -11.42
C VAL A 149 -20.98 1.80 -11.49
N HIS A 150 -21.44 2.84 -12.16
CA HIS A 150 -20.74 4.12 -12.17
C HIS A 150 -20.65 4.69 -10.74
N ASP A 151 -19.54 5.35 -10.39
CA ASP A 151 -19.28 5.87 -9.05
C ASP A 151 -20.40 6.75 -8.47
N LEU A 152 -20.99 7.61 -9.32
CA LEU A 152 -22.15 8.42 -8.94
C LEU A 152 -23.36 7.56 -8.52
N VAL A 153 -23.66 6.50 -9.28
CA VAL A 153 -24.75 5.56 -8.98
C VAL A 153 -24.43 4.80 -7.69
N ARG A 154 -23.18 4.39 -7.51
CA ARG A 154 -22.68 3.75 -6.30
C ARG A 154 -22.87 4.64 -5.07
N GLU A 155 -22.36 5.88 -5.10
CA GLU A 155 -22.45 6.83 -3.99
C GLU A 155 -23.91 7.11 -3.62
N PHE A 156 -24.79 7.25 -4.61
CA PHE A 156 -26.22 7.41 -4.38
C PHE A 156 -26.81 6.19 -3.67
N LEU A 157 -26.59 4.99 -4.22
CA LEU A 157 -27.11 3.74 -3.67
C LEU A 157 -26.60 3.50 -2.25
N THR A 158 -25.30 3.66 -2.00
CA THR A 158 -24.72 3.44 -0.67
C THR A 158 -25.30 4.39 0.37
N ARG A 159 -25.73 5.61 -0.02
CA ARG A 159 -26.35 6.58 0.89
C ARG A 159 -27.84 6.35 1.11
N SER A 160 -28.58 5.89 0.10
CA SER A 160 -30.03 5.69 0.19
C SER A 160 -30.44 4.28 0.61
N MET A 161 -29.53 3.31 0.52
CA MET A 161 -29.76 1.92 0.90
C MET A 161 -30.00 1.78 2.40
N ASP A 162 -31.01 0.99 2.75
CA ASP A 162 -31.26 0.62 4.14
C ASP A 162 -30.08 -0.15 4.73
N GLU A 163 -29.71 0.18 5.97
CA GLU A 163 -28.54 -0.40 6.64
C GLU A 163 -28.60 -1.93 6.73
N SER A 164 -29.79 -2.51 6.95
CA SER A 164 -29.92 -3.97 7.03
C SER A 164 -29.69 -4.65 5.69
N LEU A 165 -30.19 -4.05 4.59
CA LEU A 165 -29.95 -4.54 3.24
C LEU A 165 -28.47 -4.39 2.86
N ARG A 166 -27.86 -3.26 3.23
CA ARG A 166 -26.44 -3.00 2.97
C ARG A 166 -25.57 -4.07 3.64
N GLN A 167 -25.81 -4.34 4.93
CA GLN A 167 -25.11 -5.38 5.67
C GLN A 167 -25.33 -6.78 5.05
N GLU A 168 -26.55 -7.10 4.63
CA GLU A 168 -26.87 -8.37 3.95
C GLU A 168 -26.07 -8.51 2.64
N LEU A 169 -26.03 -7.47 1.82
CA LEU A 169 -25.30 -7.49 0.54
C LEU A 169 -23.78 -7.61 0.74
N HIS A 170 -23.21 -6.91 1.73
CA HIS A 170 -21.81 -7.11 2.09
C HIS A 170 -21.56 -8.52 2.63
N ALA A 171 -22.46 -9.08 3.46
CA ALA A 171 -22.37 -10.45 3.95
C ALA A 171 -22.36 -11.46 2.80
N ASN A 172 -23.17 -11.25 1.77
CA ASN A 172 -23.17 -12.09 0.58
C ASN A 172 -21.85 -11.97 -0.21
N ALA A 173 -21.30 -10.76 -0.35
CA ALA A 173 -19.98 -10.56 -0.95
C ALA A 173 -18.86 -11.29 -0.16
N THR A 174 -18.97 -11.44 1.16
CA THR A 174 -17.99 -12.23 1.92
C THR A 174 -17.93 -13.69 1.47
N VAL A 175 -19.03 -14.27 0.99
CA VAL A 175 -19.07 -15.66 0.52
C VAL A 175 -18.17 -15.85 -0.70
N TRP A 176 -18.14 -14.86 -1.59
CA TRP A 176 -17.30 -14.87 -2.79
C TRP A 176 -15.80 -14.86 -2.46
N TYR A 177 -15.40 -13.99 -1.51
CA TYR A 177 -14.00 -13.83 -1.15
C TYR A 177 -13.51 -14.85 -0.11
N ARG A 178 -14.40 -15.52 0.62
CA ARG A 178 -14.03 -16.46 1.70
C ARG A 178 -13.09 -17.56 1.24
N SER A 179 -13.32 -18.14 0.05
CA SER A 179 -12.51 -19.24 -0.48
C SER A 179 -11.34 -18.79 -1.35
N ARG A 180 -11.17 -17.47 -1.53
CA ARG A 180 -10.11 -16.89 -2.36
C ARG A 180 -8.96 -16.48 -1.46
N HIS A 181 -8.01 -17.39 -1.33
CA HIS A 181 -6.78 -17.20 -0.59
C HIS A 181 -5.62 -17.09 -1.59
N GLY A 182 -4.68 -16.19 -1.33
CA GLY A 182 -3.42 -16.10 -2.08
C GLY A 182 -3.19 -14.77 -2.77
N ILE A 183 -4.22 -13.95 -3.00
CA ILE A 183 -4.07 -12.59 -3.53
C ILE A 183 -4.41 -11.60 -2.42
N ALA A 184 -3.46 -10.72 -2.11
CA ALA A 184 -3.62 -9.75 -1.03
C ALA A 184 -4.78 -8.77 -1.27
N ALA A 185 -4.96 -8.30 -2.51
CA ALA A 185 -6.06 -7.42 -2.90
C ALA A 185 -7.44 -8.05 -2.58
N GLU A 186 -7.67 -9.31 -3.02
CA GLU A 186 -8.90 -10.04 -2.72
C GLU A 186 -9.09 -10.24 -1.21
N ARG A 187 -8.00 -10.40 -0.47
CA ARG A 187 -8.07 -10.55 0.98
C ARG A 187 -8.43 -9.26 1.70
N ILE A 188 -7.95 -8.13 1.21
CA ILE A 188 -8.32 -6.81 1.72
C ILE A 188 -9.79 -6.51 1.41
N GLU A 189 -10.28 -6.90 0.23
CA GLU A 189 -11.72 -6.84 -0.08
C GLU A 189 -12.54 -7.73 0.87
N TYR A 190 -12.08 -8.94 1.19
CA TYR A 190 -12.76 -9.78 2.19
C TYR A 190 -12.86 -9.09 3.55
N ILE A 191 -11.76 -8.48 4.02
CA ILE A 191 -11.73 -7.73 5.29
C ILE A 191 -12.67 -6.53 5.23
N HIS A 192 -12.72 -5.81 4.11
CA HIS A 192 -13.66 -4.71 3.90
C HIS A 192 -15.11 -5.18 4.00
N HIS A 193 -15.49 -6.23 3.28
CA HIS A 193 -16.85 -6.75 3.31
C HIS A 193 -17.24 -7.33 4.68
N LEU A 194 -16.30 -7.92 5.43
CA LEU A 194 -16.53 -8.35 6.82
C LEU A 194 -16.80 -7.17 7.77
N ASN A 195 -16.10 -6.05 7.58
CA ASN A 195 -16.35 -4.82 8.33
C ASN A 195 -17.75 -4.27 8.03
N GLU A 196 -18.07 -4.11 6.74
CA GLU A 196 -19.33 -3.50 6.31
C GLU A 196 -20.56 -4.39 6.56
N SER A 197 -20.38 -5.72 6.68
CA SER A 197 -21.46 -6.64 7.07
C SER A 197 -21.74 -6.65 8.57
N GLY A 198 -20.84 -6.10 9.38
CA GLY A 198 -20.92 -6.14 10.85
C GLY A 198 -20.52 -7.49 11.47
N ASP A 199 -19.93 -8.41 10.71
CA ASP A 199 -19.40 -9.68 11.24
C ASP A 199 -18.05 -9.47 11.95
N THR A 200 -18.13 -8.90 13.15
CA THR A 200 -16.95 -8.55 13.96
C THR A 200 -16.13 -9.77 14.39
N ASP A 201 -16.76 -10.93 14.55
CA ASP A 201 -16.09 -12.15 14.99
C ASP A 201 -15.20 -12.71 13.88
N SER A 202 -15.75 -12.87 12.66
CA SER A 202 -14.96 -13.29 11.50
C SER A 202 -13.91 -12.24 11.15
N LEU A 203 -14.24 -10.95 11.21
CA LEU A 203 -13.27 -9.87 10.99
C LEU A 203 -12.08 -9.97 11.96
N ALA A 204 -12.36 -10.18 13.25
CA ALA A 204 -11.33 -10.33 14.27
C ALA A 204 -10.42 -11.55 14.03
N GLU A 205 -11.00 -12.67 13.61
CA GLU A 205 -10.28 -13.90 13.29
C GLU A 205 -9.31 -13.67 12.13
N VAL A 206 -9.80 -13.09 11.04
CA VAL A 206 -9.01 -12.82 9.83
C VAL A 206 -7.89 -11.83 10.10
N LEU A 207 -8.17 -10.72 10.78
CA LEU A 207 -7.15 -9.74 11.14
C LEU A 207 -6.07 -10.35 12.05
N THR A 208 -6.44 -11.27 12.94
CA THR A 208 -5.49 -11.95 13.83
C THR A 208 -4.62 -12.95 13.08
N ALA A 209 -5.19 -13.68 12.13
CA ALA A 209 -4.49 -14.71 11.38
C ALA A 209 -3.60 -14.15 10.27
N GLU A 210 -4.09 -13.16 9.53
CA GLU A 210 -3.51 -12.76 8.23
C GLU A 210 -3.09 -11.28 8.18
N GLY A 211 -3.56 -10.45 9.12
CA GLY A 211 -3.30 -9.01 9.10
C GLY A 211 -1.82 -8.65 9.10
N HIS A 212 -0.99 -9.34 9.89
CA HIS A 212 0.45 -9.07 9.95
C HIS A 212 1.16 -9.37 8.62
N GLY A 213 0.70 -10.42 7.91
CA GLY A 213 1.24 -10.76 6.59
C GLY A 213 0.99 -9.66 5.58
N LEU A 214 -0.26 -9.16 5.52
CA LEU A 214 -0.65 -8.04 4.65
C LEU A 214 0.16 -6.78 4.96
N VAL A 215 0.29 -6.42 6.25
CA VAL A 215 1.05 -5.23 6.64
C VAL A 215 2.54 -5.38 6.32
N SER A 216 3.12 -6.57 6.54
CA SER A 216 4.54 -6.82 6.22
C SER A 216 4.84 -6.77 4.71
N ALA A 217 3.86 -7.10 3.87
CA ALA A 217 3.93 -6.96 2.41
C ALA A 217 3.62 -5.53 1.92
N GLY A 218 3.46 -4.57 2.83
CA GLY A 218 3.29 -3.16 2.46
C GLY A 218 1.87 -2.72 2.12
N HIS A 219 0.84 -3.53 2.40
CA HIS A 219 -0.57 -3.17 2.16
C HIS A 219 -1.10 -2.16 3.18
N THR A 220 -0.72 -0.89 3.03
CA THR A 220 -1.08 0.19 3.95
C THR A 220 -2.52 0.69 3.78
N GLU A 221 -3.16 0.40 2.66
CA GLU A 221 -4.57 0.67 2.37
C GLU A 221 -5.52 0.02 3.39
N LEU A 222 -5.08 -1.06 4.04
CA LEU A 222 -5.78 -1.72 5.14
C LEU A 222 -6.08 -0.74 6.29
N LEU A 223 -5.28 0.32 6.48
CA LEU A 223 -5.54 1.35 7.48
C LEU A 223 -6.89 2.06 7.26
N GLY A 224 -7.36 2.18 6.01
CA GLY A 224 -8.67 2.77 5.70
C GLY A 224 -9.83 1.97 6.31
N ILE A 225 -9.68 0.64 6.39
CA ILE A 225 -10.65 -0.26 7.04
C ILE A 225 -10.42 -0.32 8.54
N LEU A 226 -9.15 -0.33 8.98
CA LEU A 226 -8.84 -0.45 10.39
C LEU A 226 -9.18 0.80 11.17
N ARG A 227 -8.97 2.01 10.65
CA ARG A 227 -9.09 3.28 11.38
C ARG A 227 -10.50 3.53 11.95
N PRO A 228 -11.61 3.30 11.22
CA PRO A 228 -12.97 3.51 11.74
C PRO A 228 -13.39 2.51 12.82
N LEU A 229 -12.72 1.36 12.96
CA LEU A 229 -13.11 0.35 13.95
C LEU A 229 -13.10 0.91 15.37
N GLU A 230 -14.10 0.54 16.16
CA GLU A 230 -14.23 0.97 17.55
C GLU A 230 -14.09 -0.20 18.52
N ARG A 231 -13.62 0.06 19.73
CA ARG A 231 -13.34 -0.96 20.74
C ARG A 231 -14.57 -1.83 21.08
N GLU A 232 -15.77 -1.26 21.02
CA GLU A 232 -17.00 -1.89 21.51
C GLU A 232 -17.35 -3.18 20.76
N GLY A 233 -16.96 -3.29 19.49
CA GLY A 233 -17.18 -4.48 18.66
C GLY A 233 -16.17 -5.62 18.88
N PHE A 234 -15.14 -5.43 19.71
CA PHE A 234 -14.02 -6.38 19.77
C PHE A 234 -13.65 -6.80 21.19
N GLY A 235 -13.33 -8.09 21.34
CA GLY A 235 -12.69 -8.60 22.54
C GLY A 235 -11.31 -7.97 22.77
N PRO A 236 -10.80 -7.93 24.02
CA PRO A 236 -9.56 -7.23 24.35
C PRO A 236 -8.33 -7.77 23.62
N ARG A 237 -8.33 -9.05 23.22
CA ARG A 237 -7.24 -9.66 22.46
C ARG A 237 -7.24 -9.20 21.01
N SER A 238 -8.37 -9.32 20.32
CA SER A 238 -8.51 -8.89 18.92
C SER A 238 -8.32 -7.38 18.78
N TRP A 239 -8.84 -6.60 19.73
CA TRP A 239 -8.60 -5.15 19.77
C TRP A 239 -7.13 -4.80 19.95
N CYS A 240 -6.38 -5.56 20.75
CA CYS A 240 -4.94 -5.38 20.88
C CYS A 240 -4.22 -5.60 19.54
N VAL A 241 -4.62 -6.62 18.78
CA VAL A 241 -4.06 -6.90 17.45
C VAL A 241 -4.42 -5.81 16.43
N ILE A 242 -5.67 -5.32 16.44
CA ILE A 242 -6.08 -4.19 15.59
C ILE A 242 -5.22 -2.95 15.86
N ARG A 243 -4.99 -2.63 17.14
CA ARG A 243 -4.12 -1.51 17.56
C ARG A 243 -2.68 -1.72 17.07
N GLU A 244 -2.16 -2.93 17.20
CA GLU A 244 -0.83 -3.28 16.68
C GLU A 244 -0.74 -3.09 15.16
N LEU A 245 -1.69 -3.63 14.38
CA LEU A 245 -1.74 -3.49 12.92
C LEU A 245 -1.81 -2.02 12.48
N ARG A 246 -2.64 -1.21 13.14
CA ARG A 246 -2.69 0.25 12.89
C ARG A 246 -1.33 0.87 13.14
N GLY A 247 -0.71 0.57 14.28
CA GLY A 247 0.61 1.08 14.62
C GLY A 247 1.67 0.70 13.60
N ASP A 248 1.65 -0.55 13.13
CA ASP A 248 2.59 -1.06 12.13
C ASP A 248 2.43 -0.33 10.79
N ILE A 249 1.20 -0.14 10.30
CA ILE A 249 0.95 0.62 9.07
C ILE A 249 1.35 2.09 9.24
N LEU A 250 0.98 2.74 10.35
CA LEU A 250 1.35 4.12 10.64
C LEU A 250 2.88 4.29 10.72
N SER A 251 3.59 3.29 11.26
CA SER A 251 5.06 3.25 11.32
C SER A 251 5.70 3.18 9.93
N ILE A 252 5.12 2.38 9.03
CA ILE A 252 5.51 2.28 7.62
C ILE A 252 5.25 3.61 6.90
N GLN A 253 4.09 4.22 7.12
CA GLN A 253 3.71 5.52 6.54
C GLN A 253 4.48 6.73 7.13
N GLY A 254 5.35 6.50 8.12
CA GLY A 254 6.12 7.57 8.77
C GLY A 254 5.34 8.40 9.79
N GLN A 255 4.10 8.02 10.13
CA GLN A 255 3.25 8.66 11.14
C GLN A 255 3.61 8.14 12.55
N TRP A 256 4.86 8.37 12.97
CA TRP A 256 5.44 7.72 14.15
C TRP A 256 4.79 8.12 15.48
N ASP A 257 4.27 9.35 15.60
CA ASP A 257 3.54 9.78 16.80
C ASP A 257 2.23 9.01 16.97
N GLU A 258 1.47 8.86 15.89
CA GLU A 258 0.23 8.09 15.87
C GLU A 258 0.51 6.60 16.09
N ALA A 259 1.55 6.06 15.44
CA ALA A 259 1.99 4.68 15.64
C ALA A 259 2.35 4.40 17.10
N GLU A 260 3.12 5.29 17.73
CA GLU A 260 3.49 5.16 19.14
C GLU A 260 2.27 5.27 20.07
N ALA A 261 1.28 6.11 19.74
CA ALA A 261 0.03 6.18 20.48
C ALA A 261 -0.76 4.85 20.42
N GLU A 262 -0.84 4.24 19.24
CA GLU A 262 -1.47 2.92 19.04
C GLU A 262 -0.74 1.82 19.83
N TYR A 263 0.59 1.76 19.76
CA TYR A 263 1.38 0.79 20.53
C TYR A 263 1.28 1.00 22.05
N ASN A 264 1.31 2.25 22.51
CA ASN A 264 1.18 2.57 23.93
C ASN A 264 -0.21 2.19 24.47
N ALA A 265 -1.26 2.24 23.64
CA ALA A 265 -2.58 1.75 23.98
C ALA A 265 -2.66 0.20 23.98
N ALA A 266 -1.91 -0.48 23.10
CA ALA A 266 -1.88 -1.94 22.98
C ALA A 266 -1.08 -2.64 24.09
N VAL A 267 0.07 -2.09 24.52
CA VAL A 267 0.97 -2.71 25.50
C VAL A 267 0.28 -3.09 26.82
N PRO A 268 -0.54 -2.23 27.46
CA PRO A 268 -1.27 -2.60 28.67
C PRO A 268 -2.29 -3.74 28.45
N LEU A 269 -2.91 -3.80 27.27
CA LEU A 269 -3.83 -4.89 26.91
C LEU A 269 -3.07 -6.21 26.78
N ALA A 270 -1.95 -6.19 26.04
CA ALA A 270 -1.10 -7.37 25.87
C ALA A 270 -0.58 -7.89 27.21
N SER A 271 -0.11 -7.00 28.10
CA SER A 271 0.36 -7.36 29.44
C SER A 271 -0.77 -7.92 30.32
N LYS A 272 -1.91 -7.21 30.43
CA LYS A 272 -3.05 -7.62 31.26
C LYS A 272 -3.64 -8.97 30.84
N HIS A 273 -3.70 -9.23 29.54
CA HIS A 273 -4.27 -10.46 28.98
C HIS A 273 -3.24 -11.55 28.69
N LYS A 274 -1.98 -11.36 29.14
CA LYS A 274 -0.86 -12.31 29.02
C LYS A 274 -0.55 -12.72 27.57
N MET A 275 -0.66 -11.78 26.65
CA MET A 275 -0.37 -11.96 25.23
C MET A 275 1.12 -11.74 24.98
N ASN A 276 1.97 -12.60 25.55
CA ASN A 276 3.42 -12.38 25.57
C ASN A 276 4.04 -12.27 24.17
N ARG A 277 3.57 -13.05 23.19
CA ARG A 277 4.04 -12.94 21.79
C ARG A 277 3.74 -11.57 21.19
N VAL A 278 2.53 -11.03 21.42
CA VAL A 278 2.14 -9.68 20.98
C VAL A 278 2.92 -8.61 21.74
N LEU A 279 3.12 -8.78 23.05
CA LEU A 279 3.91 -7.85 23.85
C LEU A 279 5.35 -7.73 23.34
N ALA A 280 6.00 -8.84 23.00
CA ALA A 280 7.34 -8.83 22.43
C ALA A 280 7.38 -8.07 21.10
N ARG A 281 6.41 -8.30 20.21
CA ARG A 281 6.32 -7.58 18.92
C ARG A 281 6.08 -6.09 19.08
N LEU A 282 5.17 -5.69 19.97
CA LEU A 282 4.95 -4.28 20.32
C LEU A 282 6.21 -3.60 20.86
N LEU A 283 6.99 -4.30 21.70
CA LEU A 283 8.27 -3.79 22.18
C LEU A 283 9.29 -3.64 21.05
N SER A 284 9.40 -4.62 20.15
CA SER A 284 10.25 -4.50 18.95
C SER A 284 9.83 -3.33 18.07
N ALA A 285 8.54 -3.18 17.77
CA ALA A 285 8.05 -2.13 16.88
C ALA A 285 8.29 -0.72 17.45
N ARG A 286 8.11 -0.55 18.76
CA ARG A 286 8.48 0.69 19.46
C ARG A 286 9.98 0.93 19.46
N ALA A 287 10.78 -0.12 19.58
CA ALA A 287 12.24 -0.01 19.46
C ALA A 287 12.65 0.44 18.07
N ASP A 288 12.03 -0.09 17.01
CA ASP A 288 12.31 0.32 15.63
C ASP A 288 11.99 1.80 15.39
N ILE A 289 10.89 2.33 15.94
CA ILE A 289 10.59 3.78 15.92
C ILE A 289 11.67 4.56 16.70
N ALA A 290 12.07 4.09 17.87
CA ALA A 290 13.12 4.74 18.66
C ALA A 290 14.46 4.79 17.90
N VAL A 291 14.83 3.72 17.18
CA VAL A 291 16.00 3.71 16.28
C VAL A 291 15.86 4.77 15.19
N LYS A 292 14.71 4.83 14.51
CA LYS A 292 14.46 5.82 13.44
C LYS A 292 14.56 7.27 13.94
N ARG A 293 14.22 7.52 15.20
CA ARG A 293 14.36 8.83 15.89
C ARG A 293 15.76 9.10 16.46
N GLY A 294 16.68 8.14 16.40
CA GLY A 294 18.02 8.25 16.99
C GLY A 294 18.09 7.94 18.50
N ALA A 295 16.99 7.50 19.12
CA ALA A 295 16.93 7.06 20.52
C ALA A 295 17.41 5.61 20.68
N MET A 296 18.67 5.37 20.30
CA MET A 296 19.24 4.02 20.20
C MET A 296 19.40 3.29 21.55
N ASP A 297 19.56 4.00 22.68
CA ASP A 297 19.65 3.35 24.00
C ASP A 297 18.30 2.77 24.44
N ASP A 298 17.24 3.55 24.28
CA ASP A 298 15.88 3.13 24.58
C ASP A 298 15.47 1.95 23.67
N ALA A 299 15.86 2.00 22.40
CA ALA A 299 15.66 0.90 21.45
C ALA A 299 16.35 -0.39 21.90
N LEU A 300 17.62 -0.33 22.32
CA LEU A 300 18.34 -1.49 22.83
C LEU A 300 17.68 -2.07 24.09
N GLU A 301 17.20 -1.23 25.01
CA GLU A 301 16.48 -1.71 26.20
C GLU A 301 15.18 -2.42 25.82
N MET A 302 14.40 -1.85 24.88
CA MET A 302 13.16 -2.46 24.41
C MET A 302 13.41 -3.77 23.66
N HIS A 303 14.42 -3.86 22.80
CA HIS A 303 14.79 -5.12 22.14
C HIS A 303 15.26 -6.18 23.14
N ARG A 304 16.04 -5.81 24.18
CA ARG A 304 16.42 -6.77 25.24
C ARG A 304 15.20 -7.33 25.97
N LYS A 305 14.24 -6.48 26.34
CA LYS A 305 12.98 -6.93 26.96
C LYS A 305 12.17 -7.83 26.03
N ALA A 306 12.09 -7.49 24.74
CA ALA A 306 11.42 -8.33 23.74
C ALA A 306 12.11 -9.70 23.61
N LEU A 307 13.45 -9.70 23.53
CA LEU A 307 14.28 -10.88 23.44
C LEU A 307 14.11 -11.81 24.65
N GLU A 308 14.09 -11.28 25.88
CA GLU A 308 13.83 -12.06 27.09
C GLU A 308 12.49 -12.81 27.01
N ILE A 309 11.44 -12.15 26.50
CA ILE A 309 10.13 -12.76 26.30
C ILE A 309 10.20 -13.84 25.20
N GLN A 310 10.85 -13.55 24.08
CA GLN A 310 10.98 -14.47 22.94
C GLN A 310 11.74 -15.74 23.33
N ILE A 311 12.86 -15.60 24.05
CA ILE A 311 13.62 -16.74 24.59
C ILE A 311 12.74 -17.57 25.54
N ALA A 312 11.99 -16.93 26.44
CA ALA A 312 11.09 -17.63 27.35
C ALA A 312 9.95 -18.39 26.62
N LEU A 313 9.54 -17.89 25.45
CA LEU A 313 8.54 -18.53 24.59
C LEU A 313 9.13 -19.55 23.62
N ARG A 314 10.46 -19.67 23.52
CA ARG A 314 11.16 -20.42 22.46
C ARG A 314 10.77 -19.94 21.05
N ASP A 315 10.57 -18.63 20.91
CA ASP A 315 10.30 -17.97 19.63
C ASP A 315 11.64 -17.63 18.95
N ALA A 316 12.19 -18.60 18.23
CA ALA A 316 13.48 -18.47 17.54
C ALA A 316 13.47 -17.33 16.50
N VAL A 317 12.38 -17.20 15.74
CA VAL A 317 12.21 -16.16 14.72
C VAL A 317 12.19 -14.77 15.35
N GLY A 318 11.40 -14.60 16.41
CA GLY A 318 11.37 -13.34 17.16
C GLY A 318 12.74 -12.98 17.75
N ALA A 319 13.43 -13.96 18.35
CA ALA A 319 14.75 -13.77 18.94
C ALA A 319 15.81 -13.37 17.90
N ALA A 320 15.85 -14.06 16.76
CA ALA A 320 16.75 -13.75 15.64
C ALA A 320 16.52 -12.32 15.12
N ARG A 321 15.25 -11.90 14.99
CA ARG A 321 14.91 -10.52 14.63
C ARG A 321 15.41 -9.50 15.65
N SER A 322 15.20 -9.74 16.94
CA SER A 322 15.69 -8.85 18.01
C SER A 322 17.21 -8.76 18.02
N TYR A 323 17.93 -9.88 17.85
CA TYR A 323 19.38 -9.87 17.70
C TYR A 323 19.81 -9.08 16.46
N ASN A 324 19.25 -9.33 15.28
CA ASN A 324 19.60 -8.58 14.08
C ASN A 324 19.40 -7.06 14.24
N ASN A 325 18.29 -6.63 14.85
CA ASN A 325 18.03 -5.21 15.11
C ASN A 325 19.02 -4.62 16.12
N MET A 326 19.36 -5.36 17.19
CA MET A 326 20.40 -4.94 18.14
C MET A 326 21.78 -4.84 17.48
N GLY A 327 22.15 -5.80 16.63
CA GLY A 327 23.38 -5.78 15.85
C GLY A 327 23.45 -4.56 14.94
N TYR A 328 22.34 -4.23 14.26
CA TYR A 328 22.22 -3.01 13.45
C TYR A 328 22.49 -1.76 14.29
N ILE A 329 21.89 -1.64 15.48
CA ILE A 329 22.10 -0.50 16.38
C ILE A 329 23.58 -0.40 16.81
N TYR A 330 24.23 -1.50 17.18
CA TYR A 330 25.64 -1.49 17.55
C TYR A 330 26.54 -1.09 16.37
N ARG A 331 26.27 -1.58 15.16
CA ARG A 331 26.98 -1.18 13.93
C ARG A 331 26.85 0.32 13.67
N ARG A 332 25.64 0.89 13.80
CA ARG A 332 25.39 2.33 13.67
C ARG A 332 26.17 3.16 14.69
N ARG A 333 26.40 2.61 15.89
CA ARG A 333 27.23 3.19 16.95
C ARG A 333 28.75 2.98 16.75
N LYS A 334 29.15 2.28 15.69
CA LYS A 334 30.54 1.83 15.44
C LYS A 334 31.09 0.91 16.54
N ASP A 335 30.19 0.24 17.27
CA ASP A 335 30.54 -0.77 18.27
C ASP A 335 30.58 -2.15 17.62
N ASN A 336 31.61 -2.37 16.79
CA ASN A 336 31.75 -3.59 16.01
C ASN A 336 31.88 -4.84 16.89
N ARG A 337 32.39 -4.69 18.13
CA ARG A 337 32.55 -5.82 19.05
C ARG A 337 31.21 -6.40 19.46
N HIS A 338 30.30 -5.57 19.97
CA HIS A 338 28.97 -6.04 20.36
C HIS A 338 28.09 -6.39 19.16
N ALA A 339 28.29 -5.73 18.01
CA ALA A 339 27.61 -6.11 16.78
C ALA A 339 27.94 -7.57 16.39
N LEU A 340 29.24 -7.92 16.34
CA LEU A 340 29.67 -9.29 16.02
C LEU A 340 29.20 -10.32 17.06
N GLU A 341 29.19 -9.96 18.34
CA GLU A 341 28.67 -10.83 19.41
C GLU A 341 27.18 -11.16 19.20
N VAL A 342 26.38 -10.14 18.91
CA VAL A 342 24.95 -10.31 18.69
C VAL A 342 24.65 -11.05 17.38
N TYR A 343 25.38 -10.76 16.31
CA TYR A 343 25.26 -11.51 15.06
C TYR A 343 25.71 -12.97 15.20
N GLY A 344 26.70 -13.26 16.04
CA GLY A 344 27.06 -14.64 16.39
C GLY A 344 25.91 -15.41 17.05
N ASN A 345 25.12 -14.76 17.92
CA ASN A 345 23.92 -15.41 18.47
C ASN A 345 22.85 -15.72 17.40
N VAL A 346 22.82 -14.99 16.28
CA VAL A 346 21.93 -15.30 15.15
C VAL A 346 22.46 -16.53 14.41
N GLU A 347 23.76 -16.64 14.18
CA GLU A 347 24.38 -17.84 13.60
C GLU A 347 24.14 -19.08 14.45
N ASP A 348 24.41 -19.00 15.76
CA ASP A 348 24.17 -20.11 16.70
C ASP A 348 22.70 -20.58 16.65
N LEU A 349 21.77 -19.63 16.51
CA LEU A 349 20.34 -19.91 16.41
C LEU A 349 19.99 -20.56 15.06
N LEU A 350 20.56 -20.07 13.96
CA LEU A 350 20.38 -20.62 12.62
C LEU A 350 20.97 -22.04 12.48
N GLU A 351 22.04 -22.36 13.21
CA GLU A 351 22.62 -23.71 13.24
C GLU A 351 21.81 -24.68 14.10
N ALA A 352 21.15 -24.18 15.15
CA ALA A 352 20.39 -24.99 16.09
C ALA A 352 18.96 -25.31 15.64
N GLU A 353 18.38 -24.49 14.77
CA GLU A 353 16.98 -24.55 14.37
C GLU A 353 16.82 -24.80 12.87
N ASP A 354 16.15 -25.89 12.50
CA ASP A 354 15.76 -26.19 11.11
C ASP A 354 14.36 -25.59 10.84
N ASN A 355 14.32 -24.27 10.64
CA ASN A 355 13.07 -23.52 10.47
C ASN A 355 13.16 -22.52 9.30
N LEU A 356 12.35 -22.75 8.26
CA LEU A 356 12.26 -21.89 7.07
C LEU A 356 11.90 -20.43 7.39
N GLU A 357 11.16 -20.16 8.48
CA GLU A 357 10.84 -18.79 8.92
C GLU A 357 12.10 -17.98 9.33
N LEU A 358 13.25 -18.62 9.50
CA LEU A 358 14.53 -17.97 9.79
C LEU A 358 15.28 -17.49 8.55
N CYS A 359 14.79 -17.76 7.32
CA CYS A 359 15.40 -17.29 6.09
C CYS A 359 15.59 -15.76 6.07
N ASP A 360 14.59 -15.00 6.55
CA ASP A 360 14.69 -13.53 6.66
C ASP A 360 15.87 -13.11 7.56
N ALA A 361 16.04 -13.81 8.69
CA ALA A 361 17.12 -13.52 9.62
C ALA A 361 18.49 -13.78 8.99
N ARG A 362 18.61 -14.87 8.21
CA ARG A 362 19.83 -15.21 7.48
C ARG A 362 20.16 -14.20 6.37
N ILE A 363 19.16 -13.76 5.61
CA ILE A 363 19.31 -12.72 4.57
C ILE A 363 19.79 -11.40 5.20
N ARG A 364 19.18 -10.97 6.31
CA ARG A 364 19.58 -9.76 7.04
C ARG A 364 20.99 -9.87 7.62
N LEU A 365 21.35 -11.04 8.14
CA LEU A 365 22.68 -11.33 8.65
C LEU A 365 23.74 -11.25 7.54
N ALA A 366 23.48 -11.86 6.39
CA ALA A 366 24.35 -11.79 5.23
C ALA A 366 24.59 -10.34 4.77
N SER A 367 23.52 -9.54 4.68
CA SER A 367 23.61 -8.12 4.36
C SER A 367 24.46 -7.34 5.40
N ALA A 368 24.25 -7.60 6.69
CA ALA A 368 25.03 -6.98 7.75
C ALA A 368 26.53 -7.33 7.65
N PHE A 369 26.87 -8.58 7.36
CA PHE A 369 28.26 -8.99 7.15
C PHE A 369 28.88 -8.36 5.92
N LEU A 370 28.13 -8.21 4.82
CA LEU A 370 28.60 -7.43 3.67
C LEU A 370 28.98 -6.03 4.13
N GLU A 371 28.07 -5.32 4.80
CA GLU A 371 28.32 -3.95 5.27
C GLU A 371 29.52 -3.83 6.21
N MET A 372 29.81 -4.87 7.00
CA MET A 372 30.97 -4.92 7.90
C MET A 372 32.27 -5.33 7.21
N GLY A 373 32.21 -5.80 5.95
CA GLY A 373 33.37 -6.28 5.19
C GLY A 373 33.73 -7.74 5.46
N GLU A 374 32.88 -8.48 6.17
CA GLU A 374 33.02 -9.92 6.45
C GLU A 374 32.54 -10.73 5.23
N LEU A 375 33.26 -10.59 4.10
CA LEU A 375 32.81 -11.05 2.78
C LEU A 375 32.56 -12.56 2.70
N ASP A 376 33.41 -13.37 3.34
CA ASP A 376 33.27 -14.84 3.31
C ASP A 376 31.97 -15.28 4.02
N ARG A 377 31.74 -14.80 5.25
CA ARG A 377 30.52 -15.09 6.02
C ARG A 377 29.28 -14.57 5.32
N ALA A 378 29.36 -13.37 4.75
CA ALA A 378 28.25 -12.80 4.00
C ALA A 378 27.86 -13.68 2.80
N ARG A 379 28.85 -14.15 2.04
CA ARG A 379 28.63 -15.04 0.89
C ARG A 379 27.98 -16.35 1.32
N ASP A 380 28.51 -16.99 2.35
CA ASP A 380 28.02 -18.29 2.81
C ASP A 380 26.56 -18.21 3.23
N HIS A 381 26.20 -17.22 4.07
CA HIS A 381 24.80 -17.01 4.49
C HIS A 381 23.89 -16.60 3.33
N ALA A 382 24.36 -15.77 2.39
CA ALA A 382 23.58 -15.37 1.22
C ALA A 382 23.31 -16.54 0.25
N MET A 383 24.30 -17.40 0.02
CA MET A 383 24.17 -18.59 -0.83
C MET A 383 23.22 -19.61 -0.20
N LEU A 384 23.39 -19.90 1.09
CA LEU A 384 22.48 -20.80 1.81
C LEU A 384 21.04 -20.30 1.78
N ALA A 385 20.82 -19.00 2.03
CA ALA A 385 19.49 -18.42 1.93
C ALA A 385 18.92 -18.50 0.50
N PHE A 386 19.74 -18.26 -0.52
CA PHE A 386 19.33 -18.37 -1.92
C PHE A 386 18.86 -19.79 -2.27
N GLU A 387 19.65 -20.81 -1.92
CA GLU A 387 19.35 -22.22 -2.19
C GLU A 387 18.09 -22.68 -1.44
N GLU A 388 18.02 -22.42 -0.13
CA GLU A 388 16.85 -22.83 0.68
C GLU A 388 15.55 -22.18 0.20
N THR A 389 15.60 -20.90 -0.17
CA THR A 389 14.41 -20.19 -0.62
C THR A 389 13.97 -20.62 -2.01
N GLU A 390 14.91 -21.01 -2.90
CA GLU A 390 14.61 -21.60 -4.20
C GLU A 390 13.96 -22.97 -4.04
N ASP A 391 14.59 -23.86 -3.26
CA ASP A 391 14.16 -25.24 -3.07
C ASP A 391 12.76 -25.34 -2.42
N ASN A 392 12.38 -24.35 -1.63
CA ASN A 392 11.10 -24.31 -0.91
C ASN A 392 10.05 -23.39 -1.57
N GLY A 393 10.32 -22.81 -2.75
CA GLY A 393 9.37 -21.94 -3.46
C GLY A 393 9.00 -20.68 -2.68
N MET A 394 9.98 -20.10 -1.96
CA MET A 394 9.81 -18.92 -1.13
C MET A 394 10.16 -17.65 -1.90
N ASP A 395 9.41 -17.37 -2.97
CA ASP A 395 9.70 -16.36 -4.00
C ASP A 395 10.19 -15.01 -3.46
N ILE A 396 9.47 -14.40 -2.50
CA ILE A 396 9.85 -13.10 -1.92
C ILE A 396 11.22 -13.17 -1.23
N TYR A 397 11.46 -14.22 -0.45
CA TYR A 397 12.74 -14.40 0.24
C TYR A 397 13.85 -14.77 -0.75
N HIS A 398 13.52 -15.52 -1.80
CA HIS A 398 14.45 -15.85 -2.88
C HIS A 398 14.91 -14.59 -3.63
N ALA A 399 13.99 -13.71 -3.99
CA ALA A 399 14.32 -12.42 -4.58
C ALA A 399 15.22 -11.56 -3.66
N ARG A 400 14.94 -11.54 -2.36
CA ARG A 400 15.76 -10.80 -1.39
C ARG A 400 17.15 -11.41 -1.22
N ALA A 401 17.26 -12.74 -1.18
CA ALA A 401 18.55 -13.44 -1.15
C ALA A 401 19.37 -13.17 -2.42
N ARG A 402 18.71 -13.19 -3.60
CA ARG A 402 19.30 -12.76 -4.88
C ARG A 402 19.85 -11.34 -4.81
N ALA A 403 19.10 -10.40 -4.24
CA ALA A 403 19.55 -9.01 -4.10
C ALA A 403 20.80 -8.89 -3.19
N VAL A 404 20.90 -9.69 -2.12
CA VAL A 404 22.11 -9.75 -1.28
C VAL A 404 23.28 -10.34 -2.05
N LEU A 405 23.09 -11.40 -2.83
CA LEU A 405 24.12 -11.96 -3.73
C LEU A 405 24.57 -10.94 -4.79
N GLY A 406 23.63 -10.21 -5.38
CA GLY A 406 23.93 -9.09 -6.27
C GLY A 406 24.84 -8.06 -5.60
N SER A 407 24.56 -7.75 -4.33
CA SER A 407 25.34 -6.78 -3.54
C SER A 407 26.74 -7.30 -3.23
N TYR A 408 26.86 -8.61 -2.98
CA TYR A 408 28.14 -9.29 -2.83
C TYR A 408 28.99 -9.20 -4.11
N TYR A 409 28.42 -9.55 -5.27
CA TYR A 409 29.15 -9.51 -6.54
C TYR A 409 29.52 -8.09 -6.97
N ALA A 410 28.67 -7.10 -6.70
CA ALA A 410 28.98 -5.69 -6.92
C ALA A 410 30.21 -5.25 -6.09
N ARG A 411 30.30 -5.63 -4.82
CA ARG A 411 31.48 -5.37 -3.96
C ARG A 411 32.74 -6.08 -4.44
N SER A 412 32.57 -7.25 -5.04
CA SER A 412 33.65 -8.00 -5.70
C SER A 412 34.03 -7.46 -7.09
N LYS A 413 33.36 -6.40 -7.56
CA LYS A 413 33.52 -5.78 -8.89
C LYS A 413 33.14 -6.69 -10.06
N GLU A 414 32.26 -7.65 -9.82
CA GLU A 414 31.67 -8.54 -10.81
C GLU A 414 30.30 -7.98 -11.25
N ASN A 415 30.34 -6.84 -11.93
CA ASN A 415 29.14 -6.02 -12.20
C ASN A 415 28.10 -6.74 -13.07
N GLU A 416 28.52 -7.52 -14.07
CA GLU A 416 27.59 -8.26 -14.93
C GLU A 416 26.82 -9.31 -14.12
N LEU A 417 27.49 -9.99 -13.19
CA LEU A 417 26.86 -11.01 -12.35
C LEU A 417 25.94 -10.36 -11.32
N ALA A 418 26.34 -9.24 -10.74
CA ALA A 418 25.48 -8.45 -9.87
C ALA A 418 24.16 -8.08 -10.57
N MET A 419 24.24 -7.54 -11.79
CA MET A 419 23.06 -7.19 -12.59
C MET A 419 22.14 -8.38 -12.87
N GLN A 420 22.69 -9.57 -13.14
CA GLN A 420 21.89 -10.79 -13.34
C GLN A 420 21.10 -11.17 -12.09
N TYR A 421 21.73 -11.13 -10.92
CA TYR A 421 21.05 -11.45 -9.66
C TYR A 421 19.94 -10.45 -9.34
N TYR A 422 20.17 -9.15 -9.50
CA TYR A 422 19.14 -8.15 -9.26
C TYR A 422 18.00 -8.21 -10.28
N SER A 423 18.30 -8.42 -11.56
CA SER A 423 17.25 -8.54 -12.59
C SER A 423 16.33 -9.73 -12.31
N GLY A 424 16.90 -10.88 -11.90
CA GLY A 424 16.10 -12.03 -11.49
C GLY A 424 15.32 -11.81 -10.20
N ALA A 425 15.83 -11.00 -9.27
CA ALA A 425 15.07 -10.59 -8.09
C ALA A 425 13.86 -9.71 -8.49
N LEU A 426 14.04 -8.83 -9.49
CA LEU A 426 12.99 -7.92 -9.96
C LEU A 426 11.88 -8.67 -10.67
N GLU A 427 12.23 -9.63 -11.51
CA GLU A 427 11.26 -10.48 -12.20
C GLU A 427 10.31 -11.16 -11.19
N ILE A 428 10.87 -11.81 -10.16
CA ILE A 428 10.09 -12.48 -9.12
C ILE A 428 9.21 -11.50 -8.34
N LEU A 429 9.75 -10.34 -7.94
CA LEU A 429 8.96 -9.37 -7.17
C LEU A 429 7.92 -8.64 -8.03
N SER A 430 8.15 -8.47 -9.33
CA SER A 430 7.16 -7.87 -10.24
C SER A 430 5.92 -8.74 -10.42
N GLU A 431 6.08 -10.06 -10.25
CA GLU A 431 4.97 -11.02 -10.25
C GLU A 431 4.20 -11.04 -8.91
N GLN A 432 4.78 -10.50 -7.84
CA GLN A 432 4.23 -10.49 -6.50
C GLN A 432 3.69 -9.09 -6.15
N ALA A 433 2.46 -9.00 -5.63
CA ALA A 433 1.84 -7.71 -5.27
C ALA A 433 2.39 -7.09 -3.96
N ASP A 434 3.72 -7.05 -3.76
CA ASP A 434 4.40 -6.46 -2.60
C ASP A 434 5.07 -5.12 -2.97
N PRO A 435 4.40 -3.98 -2.74
CA PRO A 435 4.94 -2.67 -3.05
C PRO A 435 6.19 -2.31 -2.23
N ASN A 436 6.34 -2.83 -1.01
CA ASN A 436 7.47 -2.45 -0.15
C ASN A 436 8.78 -3.07 -0.65
N SER A 437 8.74 -4.38 -0.92
CA SER A 437 9.89 -5.10 -1.48
C SER A 437 10.29 -4.56 -2.86
N ALA A 438 9.32 -4.15 -3.69
CA ALA A 438 9.60 -3.53 -4.98
C ALA A 438 10.43 -2.23 -4.84
N VAL A 439 10.06 -1.35 -3.91
CA VAL A 439 10.79 -0.10 -3.65
C VAL A 439 12.20 -0.37 -3.12
N GLU A 440 12.35 -1.30 -2.19
CA GLU A 440 13.67 -1.67 -1.66
C GLU A 440 14.59 -2.21 -2.76
N LEU A 441 14.04 -3.00 -3.70
CA LEU A 441 14.82 -3.55 -4.80
C LEU A 441 15.23 -2.50 -5.82
N GLU A 442 14.33 -1.59 -6.22
CA GLU A 442 14.67 -0.46 -7.09
C GLU A 442 15.83 0.37 -6.51
N MET A 443 15.79 0.58 -5.19
CA MET A 443 16.86 1.26 -4.47
C MET A 443 18.19 0.49 -4.51
N LEU A 444 18.17 -0.85 -4.44
CA LEU A 444 19.38 -1.68 -4.51
C LEU A 444 19.94 -1.72 -5.95
N LEU A 445 19.08 -1.87 -6.96
CA LEU A 445 19.44 -1.80 -8.38
C LEU A 445 20.13 -0.49 -8.72
N GLY A 446 19.52 0.64 -8.33
CA GLY A 446 20.12 1.95 -8.52
C GLY A 446 21.46 2.08 -7.81
N GLN A 447 21.61 1.53 -6.59
CA GLN A 447 22.89 1.56 -5.87
C GLN A 447 24.00 0.84 -6.64
N VAL A 448 23.71 -0.30 -7.25
CA VAL A 448 24.72 -1.08 -7.98
C VAL A 448 25.10 -0.44 -9.30
N LEU A 449 24.12 0.11 -10.01
CA LEU A 449 24.39 0.89 -11.21
C LEU A 449 25.26 2.11 -10.87
N SER A 450 24.98 2.78 -9.75
CA SER A 450 25.78 3.88 -9.24
C SER A 450 27.23 3.44 -8.92
N ASP A 451 27.39 2.33 -8.20
CA ASP A 451 28.71 1.75 -7.85
C ASP A 451 29.49 1.30 -9.10
N ALA A 452 28.79 0.85 -10.14
CA ALA A 452 29.35 0.52 -11.45
C ALA A 452 29.65 1.76 -12.33
N GLY A 453 29.33 2.97 -11.85
CA GLY A 453 29.53 4.23 -12.57
C GLY A 453 28.45 4.57 -13.60
N ARG A 454 27.37 3.78 -13.69
CA ARG A 454 26.21 3.95 -14.57
C ARG A 454 25.15 4.82 -13.89
N LYS A 455 25.50 6.08 -13.65
CA LYS A 455 24.69 7.01 -12.83
C LYS A 455 23.33 7.35 -13.43
N ASP A 456 23.21 7.45 -14.75
CA ASP A 456 21.95 7.80 -15.41
C ASP A 456 20.93 6.66 -15.22
N GLU A 457 21.35 5.41 -15.44
CA GLU A 457 20.51 4.22 -15.21
C GLU A 457 20.19 4.04 -13.72
N ALA A 458 21.13 4.38 -12.83
CA ALA A 458 20.86 4.39 -11.40
C ALA A 458 19.74 5.38 -11.03
N ALA A 459 19.73 6.56 -11.65
CA ALA A 459 18.71 7.56 -11.43
C ALA A 459 17.33 7.10 -11.92
N GLU A 460 17.25 6.38 -13.04
CA GLU A 460 15.99 5.78 -13.53
C GLU A 460 15.37 4.86 -12.47
N HIS A 461 16.14 3.88 -11.97
CA HIS A 461 15.66 2.97 -10.92
C HIS A 461 15.27 3.71 -9.62
N TYR A 462 16.03 4.73 -9.21
CA TYR A 462 15.66 5.52 -8.03
C TYR A 462 14.37 6.33 -8.24
N LEU A 463 14.09 6.81 -9.46
CA LEU A 463 12.85 7.52 -9.78
C LEU A 463 11.65 6.57 -9.78
N ASP A 464 11.81 5.36 -10.34
CA ASP A 464 10.76 4.33 -10.33
C ASP A 464 10.42 3.90 -8.89
N GLY A 465 11.45 3.64 -8.08
CA GLY A 465 11.29 3.38 -6.65
C GLY A 465 10.64 4.56 -5.91
N LEU A 466 10.96 5.80 -6.28
CA LEU A 466 10.37 6.99 -5.65
C LEU A 466 8.89 7.12 -5.98
N ALA A 467 8.49 6.89 -7.24
CA ALA A 467 7.09 6.90 -7.65
C ALA A 467 6.27 5.86 -6.89
N LEU A 468 6.80 4.64 -6.75
CA LEU A 468 6.18 3.57 -5.96
C LEU A 468 6.08 3.94 -4.47
N ALA A 469 7.13 4.52 -3.90
CA ALA A 469 7.15 4.95 -2.50
C ALA A 469 6.18 6.12 -2.24
N GLU A 470 6.01 7.04 -3.20
CA GLU A 470 5.03 8.14 -3.14
C GLU A 470 3.59 7.62 -3.26
N ALA A 471 3.34 6.66 -4.16
CA ALA A 471 2.01 6.05 -4.33
C ALA A 471 1.53 5.28 -3.09
N ASN A 472 2.44 4.73 -2.30
CA ASN A 472 2.14 3.91 -1.11
C ASN A 472 2.45 4.61 0.23
N ASP A 473 2.72 5.92 0.21
CA ASP A 473 3.05 6.71 1.41
C ASP A 473 4.26 6.18 2.22
N PHE A 474 5.23 5.51 1.59
CA PHE A 474 6.45 5.03 2.24
C PHE A 474 7.47 6.15 2.49
N ARG A 475 7.11 7.11 3.34
CA ARG A 475 7.86 8.37 3.55
C ARG A 475 9.33 8.17 3.91
N MET A 476 9.65 7.13 4.69
CA MET A 476 11.04 6.83 5.03
C MET A 476 11.85 6.46 3.78
N LEU A 477 11.30 5.62 2.90
CA LEU A 477 11.93 5.20 1.65
C LEU A 477 11.99 6.36 0.64
N GLN A 478 10.95 7.21 0.57
CA GLN A 478 10.98 8.43 -0.25
C GLN A 478 12.20 9.31 0.11
N GLY A 479 12.44 9.54 1.40
CA GLY A 479 13.59 10.32 1.86
C GLY A 479 14.93 9.68 1.49
N GLU A 480 15.04 8.35 1.56
CA GLU A 480 16.25 7.62 1.19
C GLU A 480 16.50 7.66 -0.33
N LEU A 481 15.47 7.45 -1.15
CA LEU A 481 15.57 7.53 -2.61
C LEU A 481 15.93 8.93 -3.09
N LEU A 482 15.32 9.97 -2.50
CA LEU A 482 15.69 11.37 -2.76
C LEU A 482 17.15 11.66 -2.38
N ALA A 483 17.66 11.08 -1.28
CA ALA A 483 19.06 11.24 -0.92
C ALA A 483 19.98 10.62 -1.99
N ARG A 484 19.66 9.40 -2.44
CA ARG A 484 20.43 8.69 -3.47
C ARG A 484 20.38 9.35 -4.83
N LEU A 485 19.22 9.88 -5.25
CA LEU A 485 19.07 10.72 -6.43
C LEU A 485 20.01 11.93 -6.37
N GLY A 486 20.09 12.60 -5.22
CA GLY A 486 21.04 13.68 -4.99
C GLY A 486 22.52 13.27 -5.04
N GLU A 487 22.85 12.00 -4.81
CA GLU A 487 24.21 11.48 -4.90
C GLU A 487 24.64 11.18 -6.33
N VAL A 488 23.72 10.66 -7.16
CA VAL A 488 23.98 10.33 -8.56
C VAL A 488 23.82 11.52 -9.51
N GLU A 489 22.99 12.49 -9.16
CA GLU A 489 22.72 13.65 -10.01
C GLU A 489 23.98 14.51 -10.25
N SER A 490 24.18 14.86 -11.52
CA SER A 490 25.30 15.64 -12.02
C SER A 490 25.00 17.14 -12.05
N ASP A 491 23.75 17.52 -12.33
CA ASP A 491 23.32 18.91 -12.31
C ASP A 491 23.23 19.40 -10.87
N ARG A 492 23.96 20.48 -10.57
CA ARG A 492 24.07 21.01 -9.21
C ARG A 492 22.73 21.49 -8.65
N SER A 493 21.84 21.99 -9.51
CA SER A 493 20.55 22.54 -9.09
C SER A 493 19.60 21.39 -8.72
N GLN A 494 19.46 20.41 -9.61
CA GLN A 494 18.64 19.21 -9.37
C GLN A 494 19.15 18.40 -8.18
N LYS A 495 20.47 18.23 -8.07
CA LYS A 495 21.11 17.61 -6.90
C LYS A 495 20.70 18.28 -5.60
N MET A 496 20.75 19.61 -5.56
CA MET A 496 20.38 20.38 -4.37
C MET A 496 18.88 20.24 -4.07
N GLU A 497 18.04 20.22 -5.09
CA GLU A 497 16.60 20.00 -4.95
C GLU A 497 16.29 18.64 -4.30
N TYR A 498 16.86 17.55 -4.83
CA TYR A 498 16.68 16.21 -4.27
C TYR A 498 17.13 16.11 -2.81
N LEU A 499 18.32 16.62 -2.50
CA LEU A 499 18.83 16.61 -1.12
C LEU A 499 17.99 17.48 -0.18
N GLN A 500 17.46 18.62 -0.65
CA GLN A 500 16.56 19.46 0.15
C GLN A 500 15.21 18.79 0.39
N ARG A 501 14.62 18.13 -0.61
CA ARG A 501 13.40 17.34 -0.46
C ARG A 501 13.62 16.21 0.55
N SER A 502 14.72 15.47 0.42
CA SER A 502 15.11 14.41 1.37
C SER A 502 15.23 14.95 2.81
N LEU A 503 15.88 16.11 2.99
CA LEU A 503 15.96 16.77 4.30
C LEU A 503 14.61 17.20 4.85
N SER A 504 13.70 17.67 4.01
CA SER A 504 12.33 18.02 4.44
C SER A 504 11.62 16.79 4.97
N VAL A 505 11.66 15.69 4.21
CA VAL A 505 11.05 14.41 4.59
C VAL A 505 11.63 13.92 5.93
N PHE A 506 12.96 13.84 6.06
CA PHE A 506 13.56 13.38 7.32
C PHE A 506 13.32 14.31 8.51
N ARG A 507 13.21 15.62 8.27
CA ARG A 507 12.83 16.58 9.32
C ARG A 507 11.38 16.36 9.78
N GLU A 508 10.46 16.19 8.84
CA GLU A 508 9.04 15.95 9.14
C GLU A 508 8.82 14.63 9.87
N LEU A 509 9.60 13.60 9.55
CA LEU A 509 9.58 12.33 10.27
C LEU A 509 10.24 12.43 11.66
N GLY A 510 11.16 13.37 11.87
CA GLY A 510 12.02 13.39 13.05
C GLY A 510 13.16 12.36 12.98
N ALA A 511 13.57 12.00 11.76
CA ALA A 511 14.65 11.05 11.46
C ALA A 511 16.03 11.71 11.62
N VAL A 512 16.40 12.06 12.86
CA VAL A 512 17.56 12.94 13.16
C VAL A 512 18.86 12.44 12.55
N ASP A 513 19.14 11.14 12.63
CA ASP A 513 20.40 10.59 12.13
C ASP A 513 20.48 10.60 10.61
N ARG A 514 19.40 10.25 9.92
CA ARG A 514 19.31 10.36 8.45
C ARG A 514 19.40 11.81 8.00
N MET A 515 18.78 12.73 8.73
CA MET A 515 18.88 14.16 8.46
C MET A 515 20.35 14.65 8.55
N ARG A 516 21.14 14.16 9.52
CA ARG A 516 22.57 14.49 9.64
C ARG A 516 23.41 13.92 8.49
N GLU A 517 23.11 12.70 8.05
CA GLU A 517 23.76 12.08 6.89
C GLU A 517 23.54 12.93 5.63
N VAL A 518 22.28 13.27 5.33
CA VAL A 518 21.96 14.11 4.14
C VAL A 518 22.51 15.53 4.28
N GLN A 519 22.54 16.11 5.48
CA GLN A 519 23.19 17.41 5.72
C GLN A 519 24.67 17.39 5.33
N THR A 520 25.34 16.26 5.57
CA THR A 520 26.74 16.08 5.16
C THR A 520 26.83 16.05 3.63
N SER A 521 25.94 15.33 2.95
CA SER A 521 25.87 15.30 1.48
C SER A 521 25.56 16.68 0.88
N VAL A 522 24.66 17.46 1.50
CA VAL A 522 24.39 18.86 1.12
C VAL A 522 25.64 19.72 1.29
N HIS A 523 26.35 19.59 2.42
CA HIS A 523 27.58 20.35 2.66
C HIS A 523 28.62 20.06 1.58
N ILE A 524 28.83 18.78 1.23
CA ILE A 524 29.73 18.37 0.15
C ILE A 524 29.29 18.98 -1.19
N ALA A 525 27.99 18.93 -1.52
CA ALA A 525 27.43 19.50 -2.75
C ALA A 525 27.61 21.03 -2.85
N VAL A 526 27.57 21.74 -1.72
CA VAL A 526 27.79 23.19 -1.66
C VAL A 526 29.29 23.53 -1.77
N MET A 527 30.17 22.76 -1.12
CA MET A 527 31.60 23.08 -1.01
C MET A 527 32.41 22.69 -2.26
N GLY A 528 31.89 21.84 -3.15
CA GLY A 528 32.43 21.60 -4.49
C GLY A 528 33.84 20.97 -4.50
N HIS A 529 33.98 19.79 -3.93
CA HIS A 529 35.22 19.00 -4.00
C HIS A 529 35.28 18.09 -5.22
#